data_AF-A0A8S3K4E0-F1
#
_entry.id   AF-A0A8S3K4E0-F1
#
_cell.length_a   1.000
_cell.length_b   1.000
_cell.length_c   1.000
_cell.angle_alpha   90.00
_cell.angle_beta   90.00
_cell.angle_gamma   90.00
#
_symmetry.space_group_name_H-M   'P 1'
#
loop_
_entity.id
_entity.type
_entity.pdbx_description
1 polymer ?
#
loop_
_entity_poly.entity_id
_entity_poly.type
_entity_poly.pdbx_seq_one_letter_code
_entity_poly.pdbx_strand_id
1 'polypeptide(L)'
;MDVKFIYSIQSIQDWKAKHVRLFILHLALPILVQHLPVLYSSHFSIYCILVKLFHCPKTLDEIDLAKKLIHFHCQTSSKVYDPKIELYSLHAHIHLPSQVR
;
A
#
# COMPACT_ATOMS: atom_id res chain seq x y z
N MET A 1 -0.39 -10.88 15.81
CA MET A 1 0.95 -10.92 15.21
C MET A 1 1.68 -9.66 15.65
N ASP A 2 2.72 -9.79 16.48
CA ASP A 2 3.59 -8.67 16.84
C ASP A 2 4.56 -8.39 15.70
N VAL A 3 4.32 -7.32 14.93
CA VAL A 3 5.25 -6.88 13.90
C VAL A 3 6.41 -6.16 14.59
N LYS A 4 7.56 -6.84 14.73
CA LYS A 4 8.79 -6.23 15.24
C LYS A 4 9.64 -5.75 14.06
N PHE A 5 9.95 -4.46 14.04
CA PHE A 5 10.93 -3.88 13.12
C PHE A 5 12.33 -4.05 13.70
N ILE A 6 12.97 -5.17 13.37
CA ILE A 6 14.29 -5.55 13.92
C ILE A 6 15.44 -5.07 13.01
N TYR A 7 15.12 -4.37 11.91
CA TYR A 7 16.08 -3.93 10.90
C TYR A 7 16.23 -2.42 10.90
N SER A 8 17.47 -1.95 10.98
CA SER A 8 17.80 -0.53 10.86
C SER A 8 17.51 -0.03 9.44
N ILE A 9 17.04 1.21 9.32
CA ILE A 9 16.91 1.89 8.03
C ILE A 9 18.27 2.13 7.37
N GLN A 10 19.35 2.15 8.15
CA GLN A 10 20.72 2.30 7.64
C GLN A 10 21.16 1.08 6.81
N SER A 11 20.56 -0.10 7.03
CA SER A 11 20.84 -1.33 6.27
C SER A 11 19.79 -1.61 5.19
N ILE A 12 19.13 -0.57 4.67
CA ILE A 12 18.06 -0.72 3.65
C ILE A 12 18.53 -1.47 2.39
N GLN A 13 19.82 -1.40 2.06
CA GLN A 13 20.39 -2.13 0.92
C GLN A 13 20.33 -3.66 1.11
N ASP A 14 20.31 -4.13 2.35
CA ASP A 14 20.23 -5.56 2.70
C ASP A 14 18.78 -6.04 2.89
N TRP A 15 17.80 -5.14 2.74
CA TRP A 15 16.42 -5.47 3.00
C TRP A 15 15.84 -6.36 1.90
N LYS A 16 15.47 -7.59 2.28
CA LYS A 16 14.56 -8.42 1.48
C LYS A 16 13.23 -7.69 1.23
N ALA A 17 12.56 -8.02 0.11
CA ALA A 17 11.29 -7.41 -0.32
C ALA A 17 10.22 -7.34 0.80
N LYS A 18 10.15 -8.35 1.68
CA LYS A 18 9.22 -8.35 2.83
C LYS A 18 9.47 -7.21 3.82
N HIS A 19 10.73 -6.84 4.06
CA HIS A 19 11.09 -5.78 5.00
C HIS A 19 10.74 -4.41 4.41
N VAL A 20 11.06 -4.20 3.13
CA VAL A 20 10.68 -3.01 2.37
C VAL A 20 9.16 -2.83 2.38
N ARG A 21 8.40 -3.90 2.14
CA ARG A 21 6.94 -3.87 2.16
C ARG A 21 6.38 -3.50 3.53
N LEU A 22 6.89 -4.11 4.61
CA LEU A 22 6.47 -3.78 5.97
C LEU A 22 6.76 -2.32 6.32
N PHE A 23 7.95 -1.82 5.96
CA PHE A 23 8.32 -0.43 6.14
C PHE A 23 7.37 0.52 5.39
N ILE A 24 7.16 0.30 4.09
CA ILE A 24 6.28 1.14 3.27
C ILE A 24 4.86 1.20 3.85
N LEU A 25 4.31 0.05 4.26
CA LEU A 25 2.92 -0.05 4.68
C LEU A 25 2.66 0.48 6.10
N HIS A 26 3.65 0.43 7.00
CA HIS A 26 3.43 0.71 8.42
C HIS A 26 4.20 1.93 8.95
N LEU A 27 5.37 2.23 8.37
CA LEU A 27 6.26 3.29 8.87
C LEU A 27 6.43 4.43 7.87
N ALA A 28 6.40 4.16 6.57
CA ALA A 28 6.65 5.21 5.58
C ALA A 28 5.53 6.24 5.55
N LEU A 29 4.25 5.85 5.72
CA LEU A 29 3.14 6.81 5.70
C LEU A 29 3.26 7.93 6.75
N PRO A 30 3.45 7.66 8.06
CA PRO A 30 3.58 8.71 9.07
C PRO A 30 4.84 9.57 8.91
N ILE A 31 5.90 9.05 8.27
CA ILE A 31 7.11 9.82 7.96
C ILE A 31 6.86 10.71 6.74
N LEU A 32 6.37 10.13 5.65
CA LEU A 32 6.22 10.79 4.36
C LEU A 32 5.09 11.82 4.35
N VAL A 33 4.05 11.69 5.18
CA VAL A 33 2.94 12.66 5.25
C VAL A 33 3.42 14.08 5.58
N GLN A 34 4.55 14.22 6.29
CA GLN A 34 5.13 15.51 6.64
C GLN A 34 5.93 16.16 5.50
N HIS A 35 6.29 15.36 4.49
CA HIS A 35 7.20 15.75 3.41
C HIS A 35 6.54 15.72 2.02
N LEU A 36 5.39 15.06 1.89
CA LEU A 36 4.66 14.94 0.63
C LEU A 36 3.52 15.96 0.54
N PRO A 37 3.21 16.46 -0.67
CA PRO A 37 2.00 17.23 -0.87
C PRO A 37 0.75 16.42 -0.51
N VAL A 38 -0.29 17.11 -0.03
CA VAL A 38 -1.53 16.50 0.48
C VAL A 38 -2.14 15.48 -0.49
N LEU A 39 -2.09 15.76 -1.79
CA LEU A 39 -2.62 14.85 -2.81
C LEU A 39 -1.88 13.50 -2.83
N TYR A 40 -0.54 13.54 -2.81
CA TYR A 40 0.29 12.34 -2.82
C TYR A 40 0.16 11.55 -1.53
N SER A 41 0.15 12.22 -0.38
CA SER A 41 0.01 11.55 0.92
C SER A 41 -1.39 10.95 1.10
N SER A 42 -2.45 11.61 0.63
CA SER A 42 -3.82 11.08 0.64
C SER A 42 -3.95 9.86 -0.27
N HIS A 43 -3.38 9.92 -1.47
CA HIS A 43 -3.44 8.80 -2.40
C HIS A 43 -2.61 7.59 -1.91
N PHE A 44 -1.46 7.87 -1.27
CA PHE A 44 -0.63 6.84 -0.65
C PHE A 44 -1.28 6.22 0.60
N SER A 45 -2.01 7.00 1.41
CA SER A 45 -2.73 6.46 2.56
C SER A 45 -3.83 5.48 2.16
N ILE A 46 -4.55 5.77 1.06
CA ILE A 46 -5.53 4.85 0.46
C ILE A 46 -4.87 3.52 0.08
N TYR A 47 -3.67 3.58 -0.53
CA TYR A 47 -2.89 2.38 -0.85
C TYR A 47 -2.49 1.59 0.40
N CYS A 48 -1.98 2.24 1.45
CA CYS A 48 -1.66 1.55 2.69
C CYS A 48 -2.89 0.87 3.32
N ILE A 49 -4.04 1.56 3.32
CA ILE A 49 -5.31 1.04 3.85
C ILE A 49 -5.78 -0.17 3.03
N LEU A 50 -5.84 -0.06 1.69
CA LEU A 50 -6.34 -1.15 0.85
C LEU A 50 -5.49 -2.42 1.01
N VAL A 51 -4.15 -2.27 1.07
CA VAL A 51 -3.25 -3.42 1.23
C VAL A 51 -3.43 -4.07 2.60
N LYS A 52 -3.62 -3.26 3.66
CA LYS A 52 -3.91 -3.78 5.00
C LYS A 52 -5.22 -4.56 5.03
N LEU A 53 -6.28 -4.03 4.43
CA LEU A 53 -7.59 -4.68 4.37
C LEU A 53 -7.55 -5.99 3.58
N PHE A 54 -6.79 -6.06 2.48
CA PHE A 54 -6.63 -7.32 1.74
C PHE A 54 -5.80 -8.37 2.48
N HIS A 55 -4.82 -7.94 3.28
CA HIS A 55 -3.96 -8.87 4.02
C HIS A 55 -4.60 -9.43 5.28
N CYS A 56 -5.44 -8.65 5.98
CA CYS A 56 -6.03 -9.06 7.24
C CYS A 56 -7.46 -8.48 7.38
N PRO A 57 -8.41 -8.90 6.53
CA PRO A 57 -9.80 -8.49 6.67
C PRO A 57 -10.39 -9.15 7.92
N LYS A 58 -11.14 -8.38 8.69
CA LYS A 58 -11.92 -8.83 9.84
C LYS A 58 -13.36 -9.14 9.48
N THR A 59 -13.87 -8.50 8.43
CA THR A 59 -15.27 -8.63 7.98
C THR A 59 -15.34 -8.69 6.45
N LEU A 60 -16.47 -9.16 5.92
CA LEU A 60 -16.73 -9.12 4.48
C LEU A 60 -16.85 -7.68 3.95
N ASP A 61 -17.39 -6.77 4.77
CA ASP A 61 -17.49 -5.35 4.43
C ASP A 61 -16.11 -4.70 4.22
N GLU A 62 -15.11 -5.11 5.01
CA GLU A 62 -13.73 -4.66 4.83
C GLU A 62 -13.14 -5.12 3.48
N ILE A 63 -13.50 -6.32 3.02
CA ILE A 63 -13.09 -6.82 1.70
C ILE A 63 -13.74 -5.99 0.59
N ASP A 64 -15.02 -5.66 0.72
CA ASP A 64 -15.73 -4.88 -0.29
C ASP A 64 -15.29 -3.40 -0.29
N LEU A 65 -14.93 -2.86 0.88
CA LEU A 65 -14.25 -1.57 0.98
C LEU A 65 -12.90 -1.61 0.26
N ALA A 66 -12.07 -2.63 0.50
CA ALA A 66 -10.78 -2.77 -0.15
C ALA A 66 -10.90 -2.83 -1.69
N LYS A 67 -11.91 -3.54 -2.21
CA LYS A 67 -12.24 -3.56 -3.65
C LYS A 67 -12.60 -2.17 -4.20
N LYS A 68 -13.36 -1.39 -3.46
CA LYS A 68 -13.69 0.00 -3.87
C LYS A 68 -12.45 0.87 -3.86
N LEU A 69 -11.61 0.75 -2.84
CA LEU A 69 -10.37 1.53 -2.70
C LEU A 69 -9.35 1.20 -3.79
N ILE A 70 -9.16 -0.07 -4.16
CA ILE A 70 -8.26 -0.43 -5.26
C ILE A 70 -8.76 0.10 -6.60
N HIS A 71 -10.08 0.03 -6.85
CA HIS A 71 -10.63 0.59 -8.08
C HIS A 71 -10.46 2.11 -8.15
N PHE A 72 -10.77 2.81 -7.06
CA PHE A 72 -10.54 4.24 -6.93
C PHE A 72 -9.07 4.60 -7.16
N HIS A 73 -8.15 3.89 -6.51
CA HIS A 73 -6.71 4.12 -6.63
C HIS A 73 -6.24 3.92 -8.08
N CYS A 74 -6.64 2.83 -8.75
CA CYS A 74 -6.32 2.61 -10.16
C CYS A 74 -6.88 3.70 -11.09
N GLN A 75 -8.10 4.18 -10.84
CA GLN A 75 -8.73 5.21 -11.68
C GLN A 75 -8.12 6.60 -11.53
N THR A 76 -7.52 6.88 -10.37
CA THR A 76 -7.01 8.21 -10.03
C THR A 76 -5.49 8.28 -10.05
N SER A 77 -4.80 7.16 -10.12
CA SER A 77 -3.34 7.08 -10.04
C SER A 77 -2.64 7.88 -11.16
N SER A 78 -3.11 7.83 -12.42
CA SER A 78 -2.58 8.65 -13.54
C SER A 78 -2.80 10.16 -13.38
N LYS A 79 -3.73 10.56 -12.50
CA LYS A 79 -3.99 11.97 -12.18
C LYS A 79 -3.12 12.46 -11.02
N VAL A 80 -2.57 11.54 -10.22
CA VAL A 80 -1.75 11.84 -9.04
C VAL A 80 -0.27 11.63 -9.32
N TYR A 81 0.07 10.55 -10.01
CA TYR A 81 1.44 10.17 -10.37
C TYR A 81 1.69 10.37 -11.86
N ASP A 82 2.96 10.25 -12.27
CA ASP A 82 3.29 10.24 -13.69
C ASP A 82 2.57 9.05 -14.38
N PRO A 83 1.84 9.29 -15.50
CA PRO A 83 1.11 8.24 -16.22
C PRO A 83 1.96 7.03 -16.63
N LYS A 84 3.28 7.20 -16.73
CA LYS A 84 4.22 6.13 -17.09
C LYS A 84 4.49 5.14 -15.94
N ILE A 85 4.14 5.49 -14.70
CA ILE A 85 4.38 4.67 -13.50
C ILE A 85 3.32 3.55 -13.35
N GLU A 86 2.15 3.67 -13.98
CA GLU A 86 0.94 2.92 -13.62
C GLU A 86 0.90 1.43 -14.02
N LEU A 87 1.64 1.01 -15.05
CA LEU A 87 1.27 -0.23 -15.75
C LEU A 87 1.72 -1.54 -15.08
N TYR A 88 2.75 -1.54 -14.22
CA TYR A 88 3.40 -2.81 -13.82
C TYR A 88 3.08 -3.34 -12.42
N SER A 89 2.84 -2.50 -11.41
CA SER A 89 2.71 -2.98 -10.02
C SER A 89 1.27 -3.11 -9.49
N LEU A 90 0.30 -2.39 -10.06
CA LEU A 90 -1.08 -2.35 -9.54
C LEU A 90 -1.95 -3.51 -10.02
N HIS A 91 -1.74 -4.00 -11.25
CA HIS A 91 -2.51 -5.13 -11.78
C HIS A 91 -2.38 -6.39 -10.92
N ALA A 92 -1.20 -6.65 -10.35
CA ALA A 92 -0.98 -7.76 -9.42
C ALA A 92 -1.84 -7.65 -8.14
N HIS A 93 -2.15 -6.44 -7.69
CA HIS A 93 -2.95 -6.22 -6.47
C HIS A 93 -4.46 -6.46 -6.71
N ILE A 94 -4.94 -6.39 -7.96
CA ILE A 94 -6.34 -6.66 -8.30
C ILE A 94 -6.70 -8.14 -8.08
N HIS A 95 -5.71 -9.03 -8.17
CA HIS A 95 -5.87 -10.48 -7.96
C HIS A 95 -5.71 -10.92 -6.50
N LEU A 96 -5.34 -10.02 -5.58
CA LEU A 96 -5.27 -10.34 -4.13
C LEU A 96 -6.59 -10.90 -3.56
N PRO A 97 -7.78 -10.34 -3.85
CA PRO A 97 -9.04 -10.87 -3.33
C PRO A 97 -9.30 -12.33 -3.71
N SER A 98 -8.86 -12.78 -4.88
CA SER A 98 -8.98 -14.18 -5.33
C SER A 98 -7.99 -15.12 -4.65
N GLN A 99 -6.97 -14.60 -3.97
CA GLN A 99 -5.97 -15.40 -3.25
C GLN A 99 -6.29 -15.60 -1.76
N VAL A 100 -7.25 -14.85 -1.20
CA VAL A 100 -7.66 -14.93 0.21
C VAL A 100 -9.06 -15.53 0.41
N ARG A 101 -9.71 -16.00 -0.66
CA ARG A 101 -10.93 -16.83 -0.62
C ARG A 101 -10.59 -18.28 -0.90
#